data_AF-A0A822EDI1-F1
#
_entry.id   AF-A0A822EDI1-F1
#
_cell.length_a   1.000
_cell.length_b   1.000
_cell.length_c   1.000
_cell.angle_alpha   90.00
_cell.angle_beta   90.00
_cell.angle_gamma   90.00
#
_symmetry.space_group_name_H-M   'P 1'
#
loop_
_entity.id
_entity.type
_entity.pdbx_description
1 polymer ?
#
loop_
_entity_poly.entity_id
_entity_poly.type
_entity_poly.pdbx_seq_one_letter_code
_entity_poly.pdbx_strand_id
1 'polypeptide(L)'
;MEPGYHQRDPTHPNQEFLSPQWGSVTPFVIETGSQFRASNIVGDTVPKRRQYLDSEKYVNDYDEVVSLGTRTSQDRTVDQTEIGIFWGYDCAPKVGVPPRLYNQIVRVIAIQKNKKLEENARLFALVNYAMADAGISAWETKYYYGFWRPIYGIRQGTRRTPAIPNWLPLGASADGTGENFTPPFPSYVSGHSTFGSATFEMLRLFYKTDQVHFEFQSDEYNGITKDSITG
;
A
#
# COMPACT_ATOMS: atom_id res chain seq x y z
N MET A 1 -17.37 -2.45 -19.67
CA MET A 1 -16.62 -1.59 -18.73
C MET A 1 -15.37 -1.11 -19.42
N GLU A 2 -14.98 0.15 -19.21
CA GLU A 2 -13.73 0.68 -19.76
C GLU A 2 -12.52 0.06 -19.05
N PRO A 3 -11.47 -0.36 -19.77
CA PRO A 3 -10.28 -0.95 -19.16
C PRO A 3 -9.52 0.07 -18.29
N GLY A 4 -8.85 -0.42 -17.26
CA GLY A 4 -8.05 0.38 -16.34
C GLY A 4 -8.78 0.94 -15.10
N TYR A 5 -10.09 0.76 -15.00
CA TYR A 5 -10.84 1.18 -13.80
C TYR A 5 -10.95 0.08 -12.75
N HIS A 6 -10.85 0.47 -11.48
CA HIS A 6 -10.94 -0.41 -10.32
C HIS A 6 -12.24 -1.21 -10.31
N GLN A 7 -12.09 -2.51 -10.09
CA GLN A 7 -13.16 -3.47 -9.94
C GLN A 7 -12.89 -4.28 -8.67
N ARG A 8 -13.95 -4.90 -8.14
CA ARG A 8 -13.82 -5.82 -7.02
C ARG A 8 -12.88 -6.96 -7.39
N ASP A 9 -12.19 -7.48 -6.38
CA ASP A 9 -11.36 -8.67 -6.52
C ASP A 9 -12.22 -9.83 -7.08
N PRO A 10 -11.85 -10.43 -8.22
CA PRO A 10 -12.59 -11.55 -8.80
C PRO A 10 -12.70 -12.77 -7.88
N THR A 11 -11.79 -12.97 -6.92
CA THR A 11 -11.88 -14.05 -5.92
C THR A 11 -12.63 -13.63 -4.66
N HIS A 12 -12.86 -12.34 -4.46
CA HIS A 12 -13.63 -11.79 -3.34
C HIS A 12 -14.72 -10.81 -3.82
N PRO A 13 -15.70 -11.27 -4.63
CA PRO A 13 -16.66 -10.40 -5.32
C PRO A 13 -17.64 -9.64 -4.39
N ASN A 14 -17.71 -10.05 -3.12
CA ASN A 14 -18.58 -9.45 -2.12
C ASN A 14 -17.89 -8.31 -1.33
N GLN A 15 -16.61 -8.03 -1.58
CA GLN A 15 -15.93 -6.90 -0.94
C GLN A 15 -16.58 -5.55 -1.29
N GLU A 16 -16.73 -4.70 -0.28
CA GLU A 16 -17.16 -3.31 -0.44
C GLU A 16 -15.97 -2.40 -0.69
N PHE A 17 -16.19 -1.28 -1.39
CA PHE A 17 -15.14 -0.29 -1.61
C PHE A 17 -14.78 0.42 -0.30
N LEU A 18 -13.51 0.35 0.09
CA LEU A 18 -13.06 0.90 1.37
C LEU A 18 -12.97 2.42 1.33
N SER A 19 -13.88 3.08 2.03
CA SER A 19 -13.93 4.53 2.29
C SER A 19 -13.72 5.46 1.07
N PRO A 20 -14.59 5.41 0.03
CA PRO A 20 -14.47 6.24 -1.17
C PRO A 20 -14.41 7.75 -0.92
N GLN A 21 -15.02 8.22 0.17
CA GLN A 21 -15.09 9.63 0.54
C GLN A 21 -13.95 10.09 1.46
N TRP A 22 -12.98 9.21 1.80
CA TRP A 22 -11.93 9.55 2.77
C TRP A 22 -11.05 10.73 2.34
N GLY A 23 -10.85 10.91 1.04
CA GLY A 23 -10.11 12.05 0.49
C GLY A 23 -10.79 13.42 0.73
N SER A 24 -12.05 13.44 1.14
CA SER A 24 -12.82 14.65 1.44
C SER A 24 -12.93 14.95 2.95
N VAL A 25 -12.31 14.14 3.81
CA VAL A 25 -12.23 14.41 5.25
C VAL A 25 -11.42 15.70 5.48
N THR A 26 -11.83 16.49 6.48
CA THR A 26 -11.09 17.68 6.91
C THR A 26 -9.67 17.30 7.34
N PRO A 27 -8.61 17.79 6.67
CA PRO A 27 -7.25 17.47 7.05
C PRO A 27 -6.81 18.18 8.33
N PHE A 28 -5.70 17.73 8.92
CA PHE A 28 -5.14 18.30 10.15
C PHE A 28 -4.18 19.46 9.88
N VAL A 29 -3.34 19.36 8.85
CA VAL A 29 -2.24 20.29 8.55
C VAL A 29 -2.31 20.79 7.10
N ILE A 30 -2.54 19.89 6.14
CA ILE A 30 -2.69 20.26 4.73
C ILE A 30 -4.01 20.99 4.49
N GLU A 31 -4.11 21.80 3.44
CA GLU A 31 -5.28 22.62 3.14
C GLU A 31 -6.45 21.79 2.61
N THR A 32 -6.17 20.82 1.74
CA THR A 32 -7.17 19.95 1.11
C THR A 32 -6.59 18.58 0.84
N GLY A 33 -7.43 17.53 0.78
CA GLY A 33 -6.97 16.19 0.40
C GLY A 33 -6.31 16.13 -0.99
N SER A 34 -6.70 17.03 -1.89
CA SER A 34 -6.15 17.10 -3.25
C SER A 34 -4.86 17.91 -3.37
N GLN A 35 -4.38 18.54 -2.30
CA GLN A 35 -3.20 19.43 -2.34
C GLN A 35 -1.96 18.72 -2.92
N PHE A 36 -1.80 17.44 -2.62
CA PHE A 36 -0.68 16.62 -3.09
C PHE A 36 -1.13 15.48 -4.02
N ARG A 37 -2.21 15.69 -4.78
CA ARG A 37 -2.69 14.69 -5.75
C ARG A 37 -1.56 14.22 -6.66
N ALA A 38 -1.38 12.90 -6.75
CA ALA A 38 -0.29 12.34 -7.53
C ALA A 38 -0.41 12.63 -9.03
N SER A 39 0.69 12.44 -9.75
CA SER A 39 0.76 12.72 -11.19
C SER A 39 -0.28 11.94 -11.99
N ASN A 40 -0.72 12.52 -13.12
CA ASN A 40 -1.75 11.96 -13.98
C ASN A 40 -1.22 10.84 -14.89
N ILE A 41 -0.29 10.02 -14.39
CA ILE A 41 0.38 9.00 -15.19
C ILE A 41 -0.57 7.89 -15.62
N VAL A 42 -1.55 7.54 -14.77
CA VAL A 42 -2.54 6.48 -15.03
C VAL A 42 -3.76 6.97 -15.85
N GLY A 43 -3.82 8.26 -16.14
CA GLY A 43 -4.91 8.91 -16.88
C GLY A 43 -6.16 9.16 -16.04
N ASP A 44 -6.62 10.42 -16.01
CA ASP A 44 -7.88 10.87 -15.39
C ASP A 44 -9.10 10.78 -16.31
N THR A 45 -8.87 10.55 -17.60
CA THR A 45 -9.91 10.39 -18.63
C THR A 45 -9.75 9.06 -19.35
N VAL A 46 -10.81 8.58 -20.00
CA VAL A 46 -10.75 7.34 -20.79
C VAL A 46 -9.64 7.37 -21.86
N PRO A 47 -9.47 8.43 -22.67
CA PRO A 47 -8.41 8.48 -23.67
C PRO A 47 -7.00 8.44 -23.07
N LYS A 48 -6.73 9.22 -22.02
CA LYS A 48 -5.42 9.22 -21.35
C LYS A 48 -5.12 7.89 -20.67
N ARG A 49 -6.13 7.25 -20.09
CA ARG A 49 -5.98 5.92 -19.49
C ARG A 49 -5.65 4.87 -20.53
N ARG A 50 -6.33 4.89 -21.69
CA ARG A 50 -5.97 4.01 -22.82
C ARG A 50 -4.54 4.28 -23.30
N GLN A 51 -4.12 5.54 -23.37
CA GLN A 51 -2.74 5.90 -23.72
C GLN A 51 -1.73 5.32 -22.72
N TYR A 52 -2.00 5.38 -21.41
CA TYR A 52 -1.14 4.77 -20.40
C TYR A 52 -1.10 3.25 -20.52
N LEU A 53 -2.25 2.58 -20.65
CA LEU A 53 -2.33 1.13 -20.83
C LEU A 53 -1.61 0.63 -22.10
N ASP A 54 -1.51 1.47 -23.12
CA ASP A 54 -0.77 1.20 -24.36
C ASP A 54 0.71 1.64 -24.31
N SER A 55 1.16 2.22 -23.21
CA SER A 55 2.54 2.71 -23.06
C SER A 55 3.51 1.57 -22.77
N GLU A 56 4.78 1.76 -23.14
CA GLU A 56 5.84 0.82 -22.76
C GLU A 56 6.02 0.73 -21.23
N LYS A 57 5.78 1.84 -20.52
CA LYS A 57 5.78 1.84 -19.06
C LYS A 57 4.78 0.83 -18.49
N TYR A 58 3.54 0.83 -18.97
CA TYR A 58 2.54 -0.12 -18.45
C TYR A 58 2.90 -1.56 -18.78
N VAL A 59 3.48 -1.83 -19.96
CA VAL A 59 3.97 -3.17 -20.32
C VAL A 59 5.06 -3.63 -19.35
N ASN A 60 6.03 -2.78 -19.04
CA ASN A 60 7.11 -3.11 -18.10
C ASN A 60 6.58 -3.32 -16.67
N ASP A 61 5.70 -2.44 -16.19
CA ASP A 61 5.05 -2.57 -14.88
C ASP A 61 4.21 -3.88 -14.82
N TYR A 62 3.55 -4.23 -15.93
CA TYR A 62 2.76 -5.46 -16.06
C TYR A 62 3.65 -6.71 -15.99
N ASP A 63 4.75 -6.76 -16.76
CA ASP A 63 5.62 -7.92 -16.85
C ASP A 63 6.33 -8.18 -15.51
N GLU A 64 6.77 -7.12 -14.83
CA GLU A 64 7.33 -7.21 -13.48
C GLU A 64 6.32 -7.80 -12.49
N VAL A 65 5.07 -7.31 -12.47
CA VAL A 65 4.06 -7.81 -11.54
C VAL A 65 3.60 -9.22 -11.90
N VAL A 66 3.56 -9.59 -13.18
CA VAL A 66 3.25 -10.98 -13.58
C VAL A 66 4.29 -11.94 -13.04
N SER A 67 5.59 -11.62 -13.21
CA SER A 67 6.72 -12.44 -12.79
C SER A 67 6.86 -12.49 -11.26
N LEU A 68 6.99 -11.32 -10.63
CA LEU A 68 7.29 -11.23 -9.20
C LEU A 68 6.05 -11.25 -8.30
N GLY A 69 4.88 -10.84 -8.79
CA GLY A 69 3.68 -10.70 -7.98
C GLY A 69 2.83 -11.96 -7.87
N THR A 70 3.04 -12.95 -8.75
CA THR A 70 2.21 -14.17 -8.79
C THR A 70 2.39 -15.03 -7.54
N ARG A 71 1.32 -15.69 -7.11
CA ARG A 71 1.29 -16.56 -5.94
C ARG A 71 2.35 -17.67 -6.00
N THR A 72 2.56 -18.24 -7.18
CA THR A 72 3.46 -19.38 -7.44
C THR A 72 4.74 -18.95 -8.15
N SER A 73 5.23 -17.75 -7.87
CA SER A 73 6.40 -17.17 -8.53
C SER A 73 7.63 -18.06 -8.40
N GLN A 74 8.37 -18.21 -9.50
CA GLN A 74 9.71 -18.82 -9.51
C GLN A 74 10.83 -17.79 -9.57
N ASP A 75 10.50 -16.52 -9.87
CA ASP A 75 11.47 -15.44 -10.04
C ASP A 75 11.65 -14.61 -8.75
N ARG A 76 10.56 -14.39 -8.00
CA ARG A 76 10.56 -13.80 -6.66
C ARG A 76 11.38 -14.64 -5.69
N THR A 77 12.39 -14.02 -5.08
CA THR A 77 13.22 -14.68 -4.07
C THR A 77 12.48 -14.87 -2.74
N VAL A 78 13.05 -15.70 -1.86
CA VAL A 78 12.55 -15.86 -0.48
C VAL A 78 12.57 -14.52 0.25
N ASP A 79 13.70 -13.81 0.21
CA ASP A 79 13.86 -12.49 0.83
C ASP A 79 12.83 -11.47 0.33
N GLN A 80 12.53 -11.44 -0.98
CA GLN A 80 11.48 -10.57 -1.52
C GLN A 80 10.07 -10.94 -1.03
N THR A 81 9.82 -12.23 -0.82
CA THR A 81 8.55 -12.71 -0.24
C THR A 81 8.45 -12.27 1.22
N GLU A 82 9.55 -12.43 1.97
CA GLU A 82 9.63 -12.01 3.37
C GLU A 82 9.45 -10.50 3.53
N ILE A 83 10.12 -9.69 2.71
CA ILE A 83 9.93 -8.24 2.71
C ILE A 83 8.48 -7.87 2.38
N GLY A 84 7.87 -8.53 1.40
CA GLY A 84 6.48 -8.28 1.01
C GLY A 84 5.50 -8.50 2.16
N ILE A 85 5.63 -9.63 2.87
CA ILE A 85 4.78 -9.99 4.01
C ILE A 85 5.11 -9.12 5.23
N PHE A 86 6.39 -8.82 5.48
CA PHE A 86 6.83 -8.04 6.66
C PHE A 86 6.11 -6.69 6.78
N TRP A 87 5.87 -6.03 5.64
CA TRP A 87 5.19 -4.74 5.55
C TRP A 87 3.66 -4.85 5.34
N GLY A 88 3.08 -6.06 5.35
CA GLY A 88 1.68 -6.35 5.04
C GLY A 88 0.69 -5.54 5.88
N TYR A 89 0.46 -5.92 7.14
CA TYR A 89 -0.46 -5.25 8.07
C TYR A 89 -1.79 -4.86 7.41
N ASP A 90 -2.37 -5.78 6.62
CA ASP A 90 -3.54 -5.52 5.77
C ASP A 90 -4.85 -5.89 6.48
N CYS A 91 -5.09 -5.34 7.67
CA CYS A 91 -6.25 -5.63 8.52
C CYS A 91 -6.36 -7.09 9.00
N ALA A 92 -5.25 -7.84 9.00
CA ALA A 92 -5.18 -9.17 9.58
C ALA A 92 -5.61 -9.14 11.07
N PRO A 93 -6.44 -10.11 11.54
CA PRO A 93 -6.86 -10.19 12.93
C PRO A 93 -5.66 -10.20 13.88
N LYS A 94 -5.60 -9.29 14.86
CA LYS A 94 -4.48 -9.10 15.81
C LYS A 94 -3.23 -8.38 15.27
N VAL A 95 -3.05 -8.26 13.95
CA VAL A 95 -1.97 -7.46 13.34
C VAL A 95 -2.40 -6.02 13.08
N GLY A 96 -3.62 -5.78 12.60
CA GLY A 96 -4.14 -4.43 12.37
C GLY A 96 -3.71 -3.82 11.03
N VAL A 97 -3.45 -2.51 11.01
CA VAL A 97 -3.27 -1.69 9.79
C VAL A 97 -1.87 -1.07 9.69
N PRO A 98 -1.41 -0.58 8.51
CA PRO A 98 -0.05 -0.05 8.36
C PRO A 98 0.30 1.10 9.33
N PRO A 99 -0.62 2.03 9.69
CA PRO A 99 -0.34 3.02 10.74
C PRO A 99 0.05 2.42 12.11
N ARG A 100 -0.38 1.20 12.45
CA ARG A 100 0.07 0.48 13.65
C ARG A 100 1.53 0.07 13.52
N LEU A 101 1.91 -0.55 12.41
CA LEU A 101 3.30 -0.92 12.08
C LEU A 101 4.23 0.29 12.22
N TYR A 102 3.90 1.39 11.55
CA TYR A 102 4.72 2.60 11.58
C TYR A 102 4.83 3.19 12.99
N ASN A 103 3.75 3.19 13.78
CA ASN A 103 3.83 3.60 15.18
C ASN A 103 4.68 2.65 16.05
N GLN A 104 4.67 1.33 15.80
CA GLN A 104 5.56 0.40 16.51
C GLN A 104 7.04 0.71 16.23
N ILE A 105 7.39 1.00 14.97
CA ILE A 105 8.75 1.41 14.60
C ILE A 105 9.13 2.74 15.27
N VAL A 106 8.25 3.74 15.23
CA VAL A 106 8.48 5.04 15.89
C VAL A 106 8.71 4.85 17.40
N ARG A 107 8.01 3.91 18.05
CA ARG A 107 8.22 3.58 19.47
C ARG A 107 9.59 2.98 19.72
N VAL A 108 10.05 2.04 18.89
CA VAL A 108 11.40 1.47 19.00
C VAL A 108 12.45 2.58 18.94
N ILE A 109 12.35 3.45 17.94
CA ILE A 109 13.29 4.57 17.76
C ILE A 109 13.22 5.54 18.93
N ALA A 110 12.02 5.89 19.41
CA ALA A 110 11.83 6.80 20.53
C ALA A 110 12.46 6.28 21.83
N ILE A 111 12.31 4.97 22.11
CA ILE A 111 12.93 4.29 23.26
C ILE A 111 14.46 4.31 23.11
N GLN A 112 14.97 3.95 21.94
CA GLN A 112 16.41 3.92 21.67
C GLN A 112 17.08 5.29 21.81
N LYS A 113 16.39 6.36 21.40
CA LYS A 113 16.91 7.74 21.52
C LYS A 113 16.78 8.31 22.93
N ASN A 114 16.11 7.60 23.85
CA ASN A 114 15.95 7.94 25.27
C ASN A 114 15.61 9.42 25.52
N LYS A 115 14.60 9.91 24.80
CA LYS A 115 14.16 11.31 24.85
C LYS A 115 13.20 11.57 26.01
N LYS A 116 13.06 12.84 26.38
CA LYS A 116 12.10 13.25 27.43
C LYS A 116 10.66 13.04 26.99
N LEU A 117 9.75 12.97 27.95
CA LEU A 117 8.32 12.74 27.69
C LEU A 117 7.74 13.76 26.71
N GLU A 118 8.07 15.05 26.88
CA GLU A 118 7.60 16.14 26.02
C GLU A 118 8.14 16.04 24.59
N GLU A 119 9.38 15.57 24.40
CA GLU A 119 9.96 15.34 23.07
C GLU A 119 9.27 14.17 22.38
N ASN A 120 9.00 13.09 23.10
CA ASN A 120 8.27 11.94 22.58
C ASN A 120 6.82 12.30 22.24
N ALA A 121 6.13 13.04 23.10
CA ALA A 121 4.77 13.52 22.83
C ALA A 121 4.72 14.35 21.55
N ARG A 122 5.70 15.26 21.36
CA ARG A 122 5.82 16.03 20.13
C ARG A 122 6.12 15.17 18.91
N LEU A 123 7.02 14.19 19.02
CA LEU A 123 7.34 13.25 17.94
C LEU A 123 6.09 12.49 17.49
N PHE A 124 5.36 11.87 18.42
CA PHE A 124 4.16 11.10 18.08
C PHE A 124 3.06 11.97 17.48
N ALA A 125 2.87 13.20 17.98
CA ALA A 125 1.92 14.14 17.39
C ALA A 125 2.27 14.47 15.92
N LEU A 126 3.54 14.83 15.68
CA LEU A 126 4.02 15.16 14.34
C LEU A 126 3.89 14.01 13.34
N VAL A 127 4.33 12.81 13.74
CA VAL A 127 4.24 11.62 12.88
C VAL A 127 2.78 11.25 12.59
N ASN A 128 1.90 11.26 13.60
CA ASN A 128 0.52 10.84 13.39
C ASN A 128 -0.31 11.88 12.63
N TYR A 129 -0.06 13.19 12.79
CA TYR A 129 -0.68 14.20 11.92
C TYR A 129 -0.23 14.05 10.46
N ALA A 130 1.07 13.84 10.24
CA ALA A 130 1.58 13.62 8.88
C ALA A 130 1.01 12.34 8.25
N MET A 131 0.94 11.23 9.00
CA MET A 131 0.33 9.99 8.51
C MET A 131 -1.16 10.14 8.22
N ALA A 132 -1.91 10.86 9.07
CA ALA A 132 -3.34 11.09 8.86
C ALA A 132 -3.60 11.84 7.55
N ASP A 133 -2.90 12.96 7.32
CA ASP A 133 -3.03 13.75 6.10
C ASP A 133 -2.50 13.02 4.86
N ALA A 134 -1.45 12.21 5.02
CA ALA A 134 -0.96 11.32 3.98
C ALA A 134 -2.03 10.29 3.55
N GLY A 135 -2.77 9.73 4.51
CA GLY A 135 -3.91 8.85 4.24
C GLY A 135 -5.04 9.57 3.49
N ILE A 136 -5.38 10.79 3.89
CA ILE A 136 -6.39 11.61 3.19
C ILE A 136 -5.96 11.85 1.74
N SER A 137 -4.72 12.28 1.52
CA SER A 137 -4.20 12.57 0.18
C SER A 137 -4.08 11.31 -0.71
N ALA A 138 -3.64 10.19 -0.14
CA ALA A 138 -3.57 8.92 -0.86
C ALA A 138 -4.96 8.43 -1.29
N TRP A 139 -5.96 8.49 -0.41
CA TRP A 139 -7.33 8.09 -0.74
C TRP A 139 -7.98 9.03 -1.75
N GLU A 140 -7.72 10.34 -1.65
CA GLU A 140 -8.14 11.30 -2.66
C GLU A 140 -7.60 10.90 -4.05
N THR A 141 -6.30 10.66 -4.17
CA THR A 141 -5.67 10.22 -5.42
C THR A 141 -6.25 8.89 -5.93
N LYS A 142 -6.43 7.91 -5.03
CA LYS A 142 -6.98 6.59 -5.36
C LYS A 142 -8.34 6.69 -6.00
N TYR A 143 -9.26 7.42 -5.39
CA TYR A 143 -10.63 7.52 -5.88
C TYR A 143 -10.79 8.55 -7.01
N TYR A 144 -9.88 9.53 -7.13
CA TYR A 144 -9.83 10.42 -8.29
C TYR A 144 -9.47 9.66 -9.57
N TYR A 145 -8.41 8.84 -9.55
CA TYR A 145 -7.98 8.08 -10.73
C TYR A 145 -8.70 6.75 -10.90
N GLY A 146 -9.15 6.13 -9.80
CA GLY A 146 -9.88 4.86 -9.82
C GLY A 146 -9.13 3.74 -10.54
N PHE A 147 -7.79 3.69 -10.46
CA PHE A 147 -6.99 2.75 -11.25
C PHE A 147 -7.09 1.31 -10.73
N TRP A 148 -7.15 0.35 -11.65
CA TRP A 148 -7.36 -1.06 -11.33
C TRP A 148 -6.20 -1.71 -10.56
N ARG A 149 -6.52 -2.80 -9.85
CA ARG A 149 -5.52 -3.64 -9.19
C ARG A 149 -4.91 -4.63 -10.18
N PRO A 150 -3.66 -5.07 -9.97
CA PRO A 150 -3.01 -6.03 -10.87
C PRO A 150 -3.80 -7.31 -11.09
N ILE A 151 -4.47 -7.86 -10.06
CA ILE A 151 -5.29 -9.07 -10.21
C ILE A 151 -6.35 -8.92 -11.32
N TYR A 152 -6.95 -7.74 -11.45
CA TYR A 152 -7.95 -7.50 -12.48
C TYR A 152 -7.30 -7.15 -13.82
N GLY A 153 -6.30 -6.26 -13.81
CA GLY A 153 -5.60 -5.83 -15.02
C GLY A 153 -4.89 -6.97 -15.74
N ILE A 154 -4.28 -7.90 -15.00
CA ILE A 154 -3.59 -9.07 -15.55
C ILE A 154 -4.58 -10.10 -16.09
N ARG A 155 -5.68 -10.36 -15.37
CA ARG A 155 -6.72 -11.29 -15.85
C ARG A 155 -7.42 -10.81 -17.11
N GLN A 156 -7.57 -9.49 -17.27
CA GLN A 156 -8.17 -8.89 -18.46
C GLN A 156 -7.20 -8.71 -19.62
N GLY A 157 -5.93 -8.39 -19.34
CA GLY A 157 -4.99 -7.95 -20.37
C GLY A 157 -5.36 -6.59 -20.97
N THR A 158 -4.59 -6.18 -21.98
CA THR A 158 -4.81 -4.95 -22.76
C THR A 158 -4.50 -5.23 -24.23
N ARG A 159 -4.43 -4.18 -25.07
CA ARG A 159 -3.95 -4.32 -26.45
C ARG A 159 -2.48 -4.76 -26.52
N ARG A 160 -1.67 -4.39 -25.52
CA ARG A 160 -0.22 -4.65 -25.51
C ARG A 160 0.23 -5.69 -24.47
N THR A 161 -0.65 -6.10 -23.58
CA THR A 161 -0.35 -7.08 -22.53
C THR A 161 -1.33 -8.26 -22.63
N PRO A 162 -0.86 -9.52 -22.58
CA PRO A 162 -1.75 -10.67 -22.69
C PRO A 162 -2.71 -10.74 -21.50
N ALA A 163 -3.83 -11.45 -21.67
CA ALA A 163 -4.72 -11.79 -20.56
C ALA A 163 -4.25 -13.10 -19.91
N ILE A 164 -4.21 -13.15 -18.59
CA ILE A 164 -3.94 -14.37 -17.82
C ILE A 164 -5.12 -14.63 -16.86
N PRO A 165 -6.22 -15.26 -17.33
CA PRO A 165 -7.51 -15.27 -16.62
C PRO A 165 -7.50 -15.85 -15.20
N ASN A 166 -6.54 -16.75 -14.91
CA ASN A 166 -6.41 -17.41 -13.61
C ASN A 166 -5.25 -16.87 -12.76
N TRP A 167 -4.63 -15.75 -13.16
CA TRP A 167 -3.52 -15.16 -12.39
C TRP A 167 -3.98 -14.79 -10.98
N LEU A 168 -3.16 -15.11 -9.99
CA LEU A 168 -3.40 -14.82 -8.58
C LEU A 168 -2.16 -14.14 -8.00
N PRO A 169 -2.31 -13.03 -7.27
CA PRO A 169 -1.18 -12.44 -6.56
C PRO A 169 -0.75 -13.32 -5.38
N LEU A 170 0.44 -13.09 -4.83
CA LEU A 170 0.77 -13.52 -3.47
C LEU A 170 -0.31 -13.04 -2.49
N GLY A 171 -0.79 -11.80 -2.71
CA GLY A 171 -1.94 -11.23 -2.03
C GLY A 171 -1.61 -10.68 -0.64
N ALA A 172 -2.51 -9.87 -0.11
CA ALA A 172 -2.50 -9.48 1.29
C ALA A 172 -2.85 -10.69 2.16
N SER A 173 -2.07 -10.92 3.21
CA SER A 173 -2.27 -12.05 4.12
C SER A 173 -3.64 -11.96 4.80
N ALA A 174 -4.37 -13.07 4.79
CA ALA A 174 -5.57 -13.25 5.61
C ALA A 174 -5.26 -13.91 6.97
N ASP A 175 -3.99 -13.85 7.41
CA ASP A 175 -3.50 -14.35 8.70
C ASP A 175 -3.86 -15.82 8.98
N GLY A 176 -3.79 -16.64 7.94
CA GLY A 176 -4.15 -18.06 8.01
C GLY A 176 -5.64 -18.33 8.29
N THR A 177 -6.47 -17.30 8.40
CA THR A 177 -7.92 -17.42 8.67
C THR A 177 -8.78 -17.46 7.41
N GLY A 178 -8.18 -17.22 6.24
CA GLY A 178 -8.87 -17.21 4.95
C GLY A 178 -7.91 -17.21 3.76
N GLU A 179 -8.44 -16.98 2.57
CA GLU A 179 -7.64 -16.81 1.36
C GLU A 179 -7.02 -15.41 1.32
N ASN A 180 -5.76 -15.31 0.88
CA ASN A 180 -5.11 -14.02 0.64
C ASN A 180 -5.91 -13.24 -0.41
N PHE A 181 -6.00 -11.92 -0.23
CA PHE A 181 -6.92 -11.06 -0.97
C PHE A 181 -6.22 -9.83 -1.57
N THR A 182 -6.90 -9.15 -2.48
CA THR A 182 -6.49 -7.81 -2.91
C THR A 182 -7.26 -6.75 -2.14
N PRO A 183 -6.60 -5.75 -1.50
CA PRO A 183 -7.33 -4.76 -0.72
C PRO A 183 -8.35 -3.96 -1.55
N PRO A 184 -9.58 -3.71 -1.04
CA PRO A 184 -10.74 -3.35 -1.85
C PRO A 184 -10.84 -1.84 -2.12
N PHE A 185 -9.78 -1.28 -2.68
CA PHE A 185 -9.66 0.12 -3.07
C PHE A 185 -8.70 0.27 -4.26
N PRO A 186 -8.78 1.37 -5.04
CA PRO A 186 -7.93 1.58 -6.21
C PRO A 186 -6.43 1.49 -5.91
N SER A 187 -5.64 1.09 -6.91
CA SER A 187 -4.21 0.79 -6.72
C SER A 187 -3.33 2.04 -6.60
N TYR A 188 -3.57 3.05 -7.42
CA TYR A 188 -2.69 4.21 -7.56
C TYR A 188 -3.16 5.39 -6.69
N VAL A 189 -2.37 5.90 -5.74
CA VAL A 189 -1.02 5.47 -5.31
C VAL A 189 -1.06 4.41 -4.21
N SER A 190 0.07 3.76 -3.90
CA SER A 190 0.16 2.82 -2.77
C SER A 190 -0.02 3.53 -1.43
N GLY A 191 -0.95 3.04 -0.59
CA GLY A 191 -1.20 3.60 0.75
C GLY A 191 -0.01 3.41 1.68
N HIS A 192 0.57 2.20 1.72
CA HIS A 192 1.80 1.89 2.46
C HIS A 192 2.94 2.82 2.10
N SER A 193 3.18 3.04 0.80
CA SER A 193 4.26 3.94 0.36
C SER A 193 4.04 5.37 0.86
N THR A 194 2.80 5.86 0.83
CA THR A 194 2.45 7.20 1.29
C THR A 194 2.56 7.34 2.81
N PHE A 195 2.05 6.38 3.59
CA PHE A 195 2.19 6.37 5.04
C PHE A 195 3.65 6.25 5.47
N GLY A 196 4.38 5.29 4.94
CA GLY A 196 5.79 5.08 5.27
C GLY A 196 6.64 6.31 4.95
N SER A 197 6.43 6.92 3.77
CA SER A 197 7.14 8.16 3.41
C SER A 197 6.86 9.28 4.42
N ALA A 198 5.60 9.49 4.80
CA ALA A 198 5.24 10.51 5.79
C ALA A 198 5.85 10.21 7.17
N THR A 199 5.81 8.95 7.63
CA THR A 199 6.42 8.52 8.90
C THR A 199 7.92 8.77 8.92
N PHE A 200 8.64 8.23 7.94
CA PHE A 200 10.11 8.24 7.94
C PHE A 200 10.66 9.63 7.62
N GLU A 201 9.97 10.42 6.80
CA GLU A 201 10.32 11.82 6.58
C GLU A 201 10.13 12.64 7.86
N MET A 202 9.04 12.44 8.61
CA MET A 202 8.87 13.12 9.89
C MET A 202 9.90 12.72 10.94
N LEU A 203 10.30 11.44 10.99
CA LEU A 203 11.42 10.99 11.82
C LEU A 203 12.72 11.68 11.42
N ARG A 204 13.02 11.74 10.11
CA ARG A 204 14.21 12.39 9.56
C ARG A 204 14.25 13.87 9.92
N LEU A 205 13.14 14.59 9.74
CA LEU A 205 13.03 16.01 10.08
C LEU A 205 13.15 16.26 11.59
N PHE A 206 12.53 15.41 12.41
CA PHE A 206 12.56 15.55 13.87
C PHE A 206 13.96 15.32 14.44
N TYR A 207 14.65 14.26 14.00
CA TYR A 207 16.00 13.94 14.45
C TYR A 207 17.11 14.64 13.67
N LYS A 208 16.76 15.32 12.57
CA LYS A 208 17.67 16.02 11.66
C LYS A 208 18.73 15.10 11.04
N THR A 209 18.39 13.83 10.84
CA THR A 209 19.26 12.82 10.23
C THR A 209 18.42 11.64 9.75
N ASP A 210 18.88 10.98 8.69
CA ASP A 210 18.37 9.69 8.22
C ASP A 210 19.23 8.50 8.71
N GLN A 211 20.33 8.77 9.39
CA GLN A 211 21.26 7.76 9.93
C GLN A 211 20.75 7.24 11.29
N VAL A 212 19.59 6.58 11.27
CA VAL A 212 18.97 5.97 12.45
C VAL A 212 18.85 4.47 12.25
N HIS A 213 19.82 3.72 12.79
CA HIS A 213 19.74 2.27 12.87
C HIS A 213 18.72 1.84 13.93
N PHE A 214 17.85 0.89 13.62
CA PHE A 214 16.93 0.25 14.55
C PHE A 214 16.70 -1.21 14.14
N GLU A 215 16.33 -2.05 15.11
CA GLU A 215 15.89 -3.43 14.88
C GLU A 215 14.40 -3.52 15.18
N PHE A 216 13.65 -4.21 14.32
CA PHE A 216 12.21 -4.34 14.46
C PHE A 216 11.73 -5.72 14.05
N GLN A 217 10.94 -6.36 14.93
CA GLN A 217 10.24 -7.61 14.65
C GLN A 217 8.83 -7.28 14.18
N SER A 218 8.52 -7.59 12.91
CA SER A 218 7.16 -7.47 12.38
C SER A 218 6.23 -8.48 13.04
N ASP A 219 5.00 -8.05 13.32
CA ASP A 219 3.95 -8.95 13.82
C ASP A 219 3.47 -9.94 12.75
N GLU A 220 3.78 -9.70 11.49
CA GLU A 220 3.58 -10.69 10.40
C GLU A 220 4.56 -11.87 10.52
N TYR A 221 5.63 -11.72 11.31
CA TYR A 221 6.68 -12.71 11.54
C TYR A 221 6.95 -12.96 13.03
N ASN A 222 5.95 -12.86 13.90
CA ASN A 222 6.11 -13.04 15.35
C ASN A 222 6.01 -14.51 15.83
N GLY A 223 5.90 -15.47 14.92
CA GLY A 223 5.71 -16.89 15.24
C GLY A 223 4.30 -17.26 15.75
N ILE A 224 3.38 -16.30 15.79
CA ILE A 224 1.96 -16.48 16.16
C ILE A 224 1.08 -16.30 14.92
N THR A 225 1.26 -15.17 14.23
CA THR A 225 0.68 -14.84 12.92
C THR A 225 1.25 -15.79 11.87
N LYS A 226 0.41 -16.27 10.95
CA LYS A 226 0.85 -17.19 9.89
C LYS A 226 0.31 -16.74 8.55
N ASP A 227 1.18 -16.65 7.54
CA ASP A 227 0.72 -16.45 6.18
C ASP A 227 0.26 -17.79 5.59
N SER A 228 -0.85 -17.78 4.86
CA SER A 228 -1.46 -19.00 4.33
C SER A 228 -0.60 -19.72 3.30
N ILE A 229 0.40 -19.05 2.74
CA ILE A 229 1.28 -19.54 1.67
C ILE A 229 2.65 -19.90 2.23
N THR A 230 3.23 -19.09 3.11
CA THR A 230 4.57 -19.37 3.67
C THR A 230 4.56 -20.22 4.95
N GLY A 231 3.40 -20.41 5.58
CA GLY A 231 3.25 -21.15 6.84
C GLY A 231 3.54 -20.30 8.09
#